data_AF-A0A960QXL5-F1
#
_entry.id   AF-A0A960QXL5-F1
#
_cell.length_a   1.000
_cell.length_b   1.000
_cell.length_c   1.000
_cell.angle_alpha   90.00
_cell.angle_beta   90.00
_cell.angle_gamma   90.00
#
_symmetry.space_group_name_H-M   'P 1'
#
loop_
_entity.id
_entity.type
_entity.pdbx_description
1 polymer ?
#
loop_
_entity_poly.entity_id
_entity_poly.type
_entity_poly.pdbx_seq_one_letter_code
_entity_poly.pdbx_strand_id
1 'polypeptide(L)'
;DRVAGLSGFGKKSEEKILEAIAFRETNADRFRLGDVAGPAEMILESLKSHPDCLRAEVGGSFRRGKETVHDLDFLVATKHPQNLMDHFVGQPWVGDVIAHGKTKSSIRLENGLQCDLRAVANDEWACALMYFTGSKEHNVVIRGRANDMGYTLNEYRLAPREGSDAKAPPVFAEERDLYAFLGLDDIAPELRENGGEIEAAEAHDLPRLIELENLRGTFHNHTTASDGTSTLEEMAEAARDLGLQYLGIADHSKSSFQANGLDETRLRAQIAEIRELNRRFADEGEDFRLFAGNEVDILKDGSLDFDEDLLGELDYVVASVHNAMTLPEAEMTKRILRAIESPHVTMLGHLTGRLLLQRDPYAVNIPAVIEACAETGTWIELNCNPWRLDMDWRWWKLATEKGVKCVINPDAHRTDNLQFLWFGIKLARKGWLTRKDVMNCLPLGEIEEALAA
;
A
#
# COMPACT_ATOMS: atom_id res chain seq x y z
N ASP A 1 -29.47 12.92 -20.88
CA ASP A 1 -29.85 12.75 -22.30
C ASP A 1 -28.82 13.22 -23.33
N ARG A 2 -27.84 14.08 -22.99
CA ARG A 2 -26.87 14.59 -23.99
C ARG A 2 -25.78 13.58 -24.36
N VAL A 3 -25.36 12.73 -23.40
CA VAL A 3 -24.32 11.72 -23.64
C VAL A 3 -24.94 10.45 -24.21
N ALA A 4 -26.14 10.09 -23.77
CA ALA A 4 -26.87 8.92 -24.28
C ALA A 4 -27.20 8.99 -25.79
N GLY A 5 -27.13 10.16 -26.41
CA GLY A 5 -27.34 10.36 -27.85
C GLY A 5 -26.07 10.20 -28.72
N LEU A 6 -24.90 9.98 -28.12
CA LEU A 6 -23.64 9.81 -28.86
C LEU A 6 -23.47 8.37 -29.35
N SER A 7 -22.85 8.20 -30.51
CA SER A 7 -22.54 6.88 -31.06
C SER A 7 -21.68 6.07 -30.08
N GLY A 8 -22.11 4.85 -29.74
CA GLY A 8 -21.47 3.99 -28.74
C GLY A 8 -21.93 4.22 -27.29
N PHE A 9 -22.78 5.21 -27.02
CA PHE A 9 -23.32 5.50 -25.70
C PHE A 9 -24.84 5.25 -25.66
N GLY A 10 -25.33 4.81 -24.50
CA GLY A 10 -26.76 4.65 -24.23
C GLY A 10 -27.10 5.10 -22.81
N LYS A 11 -28.38 4.97 -22.41
CA LYS A 11 -28.85 5.40 -21.07
C LYS A 11 -28.00 4.84 -19.93
N LYS A 12 -27.67 3.54 -20.00
CA LYS A 12 -26.84 2.87 -19.00
C LYS A 12 -25.42 3.43 -18.92
N SER A 13 -24.83 3.84 -20.05
CA SER A 13 -23.52 4.49 -20.06
C SER A 13 -23.60 5.89 -19.45
N GLU A 14 -24.67 6.63 -19.73
CA GLU A 14 -24.88 7.97 -19.17
C GLU A 14 -25.09 7.91 -17.65
N GLU A 15 -25.93 7.00 -17.15
CA GLU A 15 -26.12 6.77 -15.70
C GLU A 15 -24.78 6.47 -15.01
N LYS A 16 -23.99 5.53 -15.56
CA LYS A 16 -22.66 5.21 -15.03
C LYS A 16 -21.69 6.39 -15.03
N ILE A 17 -21.72 7.24 -16.07
CA ILE A 17 -20.88 8.43 -16.14
C ILE A 17 -21.30 9.45 -15.07
N LEU A 18 -22.61 9.66 -14.88
CA LEU A 18 -23.13 10.56 -13.84
C LEU A 18 -22.80 10.06 -12.44
N GLU A 19 -22.95 8.77 -12.18
CA GLU A 19 -22.54 8.13 -10.91
C GLU A 19 -21.03 8.34 -10.66
N ALA A 20 -20.19 8.13 -11.68
CA ALA A 20 -18.74 8.33 -11.57
C ALA A 20 -18.36 9.81 -11.33
N ILE A 21 -19.08 10.77 -11.94
CA ILE A 21 -18.87 12.20 -11.70
C ILE A 21 -19.24 12.56 -10.26
N ALA A 22 -20.44 12.17 -9.80
CA ALA A 22 -20.89 12.44 -8.43
C ALA A 22 -19.95 11.81 -7.38
N PHE A 23 -19.46 10.60 -7.66
CA PHE A 23 -18.45 9.95 -6.83
C PHE A 23 -17.14 10.76 -6.77
N ARG A 24 -16.64 11.23 -7.92
CA ARG A 24 -15.45 12.09 -7.98
C ARG A 24 -15.63 13.42 -7.27
N GLU A 25 -16.80 14.06 -7.39
CA GLU A 25 -17.10 15.31 -6.68
C GLU A 25 -17.11 15.13 -5.16
N THR A 26 -17.66 14.00 -4.68
CA THR A 26 -17.68 13.66 -3.25
C THR A 26 -16.28 13.41 -2.67
N ASN A 27 -15.32 13.03 -3.52
CA ASN A 27 -13.95 12.71 -3.15
C ASN A 27 -12.93 13.75 -3.68
N ALA A 28 -13.38 14.92 -4.11
CA ALA A 28 -12.54 15.91 -4.79
C ALA A 28 -11.43 16.50 -3.89
N ASP A 29 -11.58 16.35 -2.57
CA ASP A 29 -10.60 16.77 -1.56
C ASP A 29 -9.68 15.63 -1.08
N ARG A 30 -9.69 14.49 -1.78
CA ARG A 30 -8.85 13.33 -1.48
C ARG A 30 -7.95 12.96 -2.65
N PHE A 31 -6.78 12.43 -2.29
CA PHE A 31 -5.76 11.97 -3.21
C PHE A 31 -5.32 10.56 -2.79
N ARG A 32 -4.96 9.70 -3.75
CA ARG A 32 -4.38 8.40 -3.40
C ARG A 32 -2.96 8.57 -2.94
N LEU A 33 -2.50 7.65 -2.11
CA LEU A 33 -1.12 7.63 -1.62
C LEU A 33 -0.09 7.71 -2.76
N GLY A 34 -0.35 7.02 -3.89
CA GLY A 34 0.55 7.06 -5.05
C GLY A 34 0.53 8.38 -5.82
N ASP A 35 -0.60 9.09 -5.86
CA ASP A 35 -0.68 10.39 -6.55
C ASP A 35 0.15 11.46 -5.81
N VAL A 36 0.28 11.33 -4.48
CA VAL A 36 0.96 12.31 -3.64
C VAL A 36 2.42 11.96 -3.32
N ALA A 37 2.86 10.73 -3.59
CA ALA A 37 4.21 10.26 -3.24
C ALA A 37 5.31 11.07 -3.95
N GLY A 38 5.19 11.27 -5.27
CA GLY A 38 6.13 12.10 -6.03
C GLY A 38 6.20 13.55 -5.54
N PRO A 39 5.05 14.26 -5.41
CA PRO A 39 5.03 15.59 -4.80
C PRO A 39 5.62 15.63 -3.38
N ALA A 40 5.33 14.63 -2.55
CA ALA A 40 5.86 14.54 -1.18
C ALA A 40 7.38 14.45 -1.17
N GLU A 41 7.95 13.56 -1.99
CA GLU A 41 9.41 13.39 -2.11
C GLU A 41 10.08 14.65 -2.66
N MET A 42 9.54 15.22 -3.75
CA MET A 42 10.06 16.44 -4.37
C MET A 42 10.12 17.61 -3.38
N ILE A 43 9.03 17.86 -2.65
CA ILE A 43 8.96 18.95 -1.67
C ILE A 43 9.92 18.67 -0.51
N LEU A 44 9.94 17.44 0.00
CA LEU A 44 10.82 17.06 1.11
C LEU A 44 12.29 17.28 0.74
N GLU A 45 12.71 16.89 -0.46
CA GLU A 45 14.09 17.06 -0.93
C GLU A 45 14.44 18.55 -1.14
N SER A 46 13.50 19.35 -1.66
CA SER A 46 13.66 20.81 -1.75
C SER A 46 13.84 21.47 -0.38
N LEU A 47 13.15 20.97 0.66
CA LEU A 47 13.34 21.45 2.04
C LEU A 47 14.68 21.00 2.63
N LYS A 48 15.04 19.72 2.46
CA LYS A 48 16.31 19.15 2.97
C LYS A 48 17.54 19.81 2.36
N SER A 49 17.48 20.21 1.10
CA SER A 49 18.58 20.85 0.38
C SER A 49 18.79 22.33 0.75
N HIS A 50 17.86 22.96 1.47
CA HIS A 50 18.01 24.35 1.90
C HIS A 50 19.02 24.47 3.06
N PRO A 51 19.98 25.43 3.03
CA PRO A 51 21.08 25.51 4.01
C PRO A 51 20.64 25.77 5.46
N ASP A 52 19.48 26.40 5.64
CA ASP A 52 18.91 26.64 6.97
C ASP A 52 18.07 25.46 7.50
N CYS A 53 17.89 24.40 6.73
CA CYS A 53 17.20 23.19 7.17
C CYS A 53 18.16 22.32 7.99
N LEU A 54 17.81 22.05 9.25
CA LEU A 54 18.54 21.07 10.07
C LEU A 54 17.98 19.66 9.85
N ARG A 55 16.64 19.57 9.78
CA ARG A 55 15.88 18.33 9.62
C ARG A 55 14.61 18.64 8.87
N ALA A 56 14.14 17.71 8.05
CA ALA A 56 12.83 17.79 7.41
C ALA A 56 12.22 16.40 7.32
N GLU A 57 10.90 16.31 7.50
CA GLU A 57 10.14 15.07 7.39
C GLU A 57 8.72 15.35 6.89
N VAL A 58 8.13 14.40 6.14
CA VAL A 58 6.69 14.42 5.86
C VAL A 58 5.97 13.79 7.04
N GLY A 59 5.03 14.51 7.63
CA GLY A 59 4.16 14.05 8.71
C GLY A 59 2.81 13.53 8.20
N GLY A 60 1.81 13.69 9.05
CA GLY A 60 0.42 13.49 8.71
C GLY A 60 0.06 12.05 8.32
N SER A 61 -1.07 11.95 7.63
CA SER A 61 -1.62 10.67 7.15
C SER A 61 -0.73 9.99 6.11
N PHE A 62 0.05 10.78 5.35
CA PHE A 62 1.06 10.26 4.42
C PHE A 62 2.11 9.44 5.17
N ARG A 63 2.72 9.98 6.24
CA ARG A 63 3.74 9.26 7.02
C ARG A 63 3.22 7.95 7.60
N ARG A 64 1.95 7.93 8.03
CA ARG A 64 1.28 6.73 8.55
C ARG A 64 0.81 5.75 7.49
N GLY A 65 1.03 6.03 6.21
CA GLY A 65 0.68 5.13 5.11
C GLY A 65 -0.82 4.98 4.89
N LYS A 66 -1.61 6.04 5.07
CA LYS A 66 -3.03 5.99 4.68
C LYS A 66 -3.15 5.81 3.17
N GLU A 67 -4.07 4.95 2.75
CA GLU A 67 -4.39 4.61 1.37
C GLU A 67 -4.84 5.83 0.55
N THR A 68 -5.47 6.79 1.23
CA THR A 68 -5.86 8.10 0.69
C THR A 68 -5.57 9.19 1.71
N VAL A 69 -5.20 10.37 1.23
CA VAL A 69 -4.85 11.54 2.05
C VAL A 69 -5.66 12.77 1.59
N HIS A 70 -5.79 13.77 2.46
CA HIS A 70 -6.42 15.05 2.11
C HIS A 70 -5.37 16.11 1.71
N ASP A 71 -4.25 16.10 2.41
CA ASP A 71 -3.15 17.05 2.31
C ASP A 71 -1.80 16.36 2.59
N LEU A 72 -0.72 17.11 2.40
CA LEU A 72 0.63 16.75 2.84
C LEU A 72 1.09 17.71 3.94
N ASP A 73 1.49 17.16 5.08
CA ASP A 73 2.08 17.90 6.19
C ASP A 73 3.60 17.76 6.16
N PHE A 74 4.34 18.86 6.23
CA PHE A 74 5.79 18.88 6.33
C PHE A 74 6.22 19.55 7.62
N LEU A 75 7.25 18.99 8.26
CA LEU A 75 7.89 19.55 9.44
C LEU A 75 9.36 19.82 9.14
N VAL A 76 9.86 21.01 9.53
CA VAL A 76 11.28 21.36 9.45
C VAL A 76 11.81 21.84 10.79
N ALA A 77 13.00 21.36 11.17
CA ALA A 77 13.77 21.94 12.27
C ALA A 77 14.70 23.03 11.72
N THR A 78 14.63 24.24 12.27
CA THR A 78 15.47 25.35 11.80
C THR A 78 15.61 26.46 12.85
N LYS A 79 16.70 27.23 12.75
CA LYS A 79 16.88 28.49 13.50
C LYS A 79 16.38 29.71 12.73
N HIS A 80 16.11 29.56 11.42
CA HIS A 80 15.74 30.63 10.51
C HIS A 80 14.41 30.28 9.81
N PRO A 81 13.29 30.18 10.56
CA PRO A 81 12.05 29.65 10.02
C PRO A 81 11.50 30.49 8.85
N GLN A 82 11.66 31.82 8.89
CA GLN A 82 11.21 32.69 7.79
C GLN A 82 11.88 32.34 6.45
N ASN A 83 13.18 32.01 6.44
CA ASN A 83 13.89 31.69 5.20
C ASN A 83 13.30 30.43 4.54
N LEU A 84 12.94 29.42 5.34
CA LEU A 84 12.30 28.19 4.84
C LEU A 84 10.87 28.45 4.37
N MET A 85 10.12 29.32 5.05
CA MET A 85 8.77 29.69 4.63
C MET A 85 8.80 30.42 3.29
N ASP A 86 9.70 31.39 3.12
CA ASP A 86 9.91 32.13 1.87
C ASP A 86 10.33 31.18 0.73
N HIS A 87 11.28 30.26 1.02
CA HIS A 87 11.71 29.24 0.07
C HIS A 87 10.55 28.35 -0.37
N PHE A 88 9.76 27.84 0.57
CA PHE A 88 8.65 26.92 0.31
C PHE A 88 7.55 27.54 -0.56
N VAL A 89 7.14 28.78 -0.26
CA VAL A 89 6.08 29.46 -1.03
C VAL A 89 6.58 30.03 -2.37
N GLY A 90 7.89 30.18 -2.55
CA GLY A 90 8.51 30.72 -3.75
C GLY A 90 8.87 29.69 -4.82
N GLN A 91 8.56 28.40 -4.62
CA GLN A 91 8.94 27.35 -5.56
C GLN A 91 8.10 27.37 -6.85
N PRO A 92 8.67 26.97 -8.00
CA PRO A 92 7.94 26.96 -9.28
C PRO A 92 6.71 26.05 -9.34
N TRP A 93 6.66 25.01 -8.50
CA TRP A 93 5.54 24.07 -8.43
C TRP A 93 4.38 24.54 -7.53
N VAL A 94 4.50 25.74 -6.93
CA VAL A 94 3.42 26.36 -6.16
C VAL A 94 2.38 26.93 -7.13
N GLY A 95 1.15 26.44 -7.05
CA GLY A 95 0.01 27.01 -7.77
C GLY A 95 -0.53 28.24 -7.04
N ASP A 96 -0.96 28.07 -5.79
CA ASP A 96 -1.48 29.15 -4.94
C ASP A 96 -0.83 29.16 -3.55
N VAL A 97 -0.61 30.36 -3.00
CA VAL A 97 -0.23 30.53 -1.59
C VAL A 97 -1.50 30.77 -0.77
N ILE A 98 -1.88 29.78 0.04
CA ILE A 98 -3.06 29.85 0.91
C ILE A 98 -2.77 30.69 2.16
N ALA A 99 -1.61 30.45 2.77
CA ALA A 99 -1.15 31.17 3.94
C ALA A 99 0.39 31.26 3.95
N HIS A 100 0.91 32.40 4.40
CA HIS A 100 2.35 32.60 4.58
C HIS A 100 2.60 33.33 5.90
N GLY A 101 3.20 32.63 6.85
CA GLY A 101 3.54 33.14 8.17
C GLY A 101 4.97 32.79 8.57
N LYS A 102 5.40 33.27 9.74
CA LYS A 102 6.79 33.13 10.21
C LYS A 102 7.24 31.69 10.45
N THR A 103 6.33 30.83 10.88
CA THR A 103 6.61 29.42 11.25
C THR A 103 5.61 28.44 10.65
N LYS A 104 4.61 28.93 9.93
CA LYS A 104 3.63 28.11 9.21
C LYS A 104 3.33 28.73 7.86
N SER A 105 3.35 27.92 6.82
CA SER A 105 2.84 28.29 5.49
C SER A 105 2.01 27.15 4.92
N SER A 106 1.08 27.48 4.03
CA SER A 106 0.22 26.53 3.33
C SER A 106 0.17 26.93 1.87
N ILE A 107 0.42 25.98 0.97
CA ILE A 107 0.35 26.16 -0.48
C ILE A 107 -0.65 25.17 -1.08
N ARG A 108 -1.04 25.44 -2.32
CA ARG A 108 -1.77 24.52 -3.17
C ARG A 108 -0.97 24.27 -4.44
N LEU A 109 -0.80 23.02 -4.82
CA LEU A 109 -0.22 22.65 -6.10
C LEU A 109 -1.26 22.81 -7.22
N GLU A 110 -0.84 22.81 -8.49
CA GLU A 110 -1.75 22.97 -9.63
C GLU A 110 -2.86 21.89 -9.69
N ASN A 111 -2.57 20.69 -9.20
CA ASN A 111 -3.54 19.59 -9.13
C ASN A 111 -4.54 19.72 -7.96
N GLY A 112 -4.47 20.81 -7.18
CA GLY A 112 -5.34 21.08 -6.03
C GLY A 112 -4.85 20.53 -4.70
N LEU A 113 -3.76 19.75 -4.67
CA LEU A 113 -3.21 19.18 -3.44
C LEU A 113 -2.69 20.28 -2.51
N GLN A 114 -3.23 20.33 -1.30
CA GLN A 114 -2.74 21.25 -0.27
C GLN A 114 -1.49 20.67 0.41
N CYS A 115 -0.49 21.52 0.60
CA CYS A 115 0.73 21.18 1.33
C CYS A 115 0.95 22.21 2.45
N ASP A 116 1.04 21.75 3.69
CA ASP A 116 1.27 22.54 4.89
C ASP A 116 2.72 22.37 5.35
N LEU A 117 3.42 23.47 5.64
CA LEU A 117 4.77 23.46 6.21
C LEU A 117 4.76 24.07 7.61
N ARG A 118 5.41 23.40 8.57
CA ARG A 118 5.62 23.90 9.93
C ARG A 118 7.11 23.91 10.27
N ALA A 119 7.58 25.02 10.82
CA ALA A 119 8.92 25.14 11.35
C ALA A 119 8.92 25.11 12.88
N VAL A 120 9.83 24.31 13.44
CA VAL A 120 10.03 24.15 14.89
C VAL A 120 11.51 24.30 15.24
N ALA A 121 11.80 24.55 16.51
CA ALA A 121 13.16 24.48 17.01
C ALA A 121 13.62 23.00 17.08
N ASN A 122 14.94 22.78 17.04
CA ASN A 122 15.48 21.41 16.98
C ASN A 122 15.23 20.61 18.27
N ASP A 123 15.08 21.29 19.41
CA ASP A 123 14.71 20.71 20.72
C ASP A 123 13.22 20.34 20.83
N GLU A 124 12.36 20.93 19.97
CA GLU A 124 10.94 20.63 19.88
C GLU A 124 10.65 19.45 18.92
N TRP A 125 11.65 19.03 18.13
CA TRP A 125 11.49 18.13 16.99
C TRP A 125 10.76 16.83 17.32
N ALA A 126 11.16 16.12 18.37
CA ALA A 126 10.57 14.82 18.72
C ALA A 126 9.08 14.94 19.09
N CYS A 127 8.71 15.96 19.87
CA CYS A 127 7.31 16.22 20.22
C CYS A 127 6.49 16.64 19.00
N ALA A 128 7.05 17.52 18.17
CA ALA A 128 6.41 18.01 16.96
C ALA A 128 6.19 16.90 15.94
N LEU A 129 7.19 16.06 15.69
CA LEU A 129 7.07 14.97 14.72
C LEU A 129 6.04 13.95 15.18
N MET A 130 6.01 13.58 16.47
CA MET A 130 4.97 12.70 17.01
C MET A 130 3.58 13.31 16.85
N TYR A 131 3.44 14.59 17.23
CA TYR A 131 2.16 15.29 17.15
C TYR A 131 1.65 15.42 15.71
N PHE A 132 2.48 15.91 14.78
CA PHE A 132 2.08 16.15 13.39
C PHE A 132 2.03 14.87 12.56
N THR A 133 2.64 13.78 13.01
CA THR A 133 2.40 12.44 12.44
C THR A 133 1.02 11.92 12.83
N GLY A 134 0.62 12.11 14.08
CA GLY A 134 -0.64 11.57 14.60
C GLY A 134 -0.66 10.03 14.66
N SER A 135 -1.83 9.38 14.57
CA SER A 135 -3.15 9.98 14.35
C SER A 135 -3.63 10.86 15.51
N LYS A 136 -4.77 11.53 15.34
CA LYS A 136 -5.41 12.28 16.43
C LYS A 136 -5.70 11.35 17.61
N GLU A 137 -6.20 10.16 17.33
CA GLU A 137 -6.58 9.14 18.31
C GLU A 137 -5.35 8.68 19.09
N HIS A 138 -4.24 8.37 18.39
CA HIS A 138 -2.95 8.06 19.00
C HIS A 138 -2.47 9.20 19.92
N ASN A 139 -2.47 10.44 19.43
CA ASN A 139 -2.05 11.61 20.20
C ASN A 139 -2.91 11.85 21.45
N VAL A 140 -4.19 11.50 21.43
CA VAL A 140 -5.06 11.62 22.61
C VAL A 140 -4.59 10.67 23.71
N VAL A 141 -4.31 9.41 23.38
CA VAL A 141 -3.88 8.40 24.37
C VAL A 141 -2.48 8.71 24.89
N ILE A 142 -1.53 9.08 24.02
CA ILE A 142 -0.16 9.45 24.45
C ILE A 142 -0.17 10.67 25.38
N ARG A 143 -1.01 11.68 25.10
CA ARG A 143 -1.19 12.83 26.01
C ARG A 143 -1.87 12.44 27.32
N GLY A 144 -2.85 11.53 27.28
CA GLY A 144 -3.47 10.97 28.47
C GLY A 144 -2.44 10.31 29.39
N ARG A 145 -1.61 9.43 28.83
CA ARG A 145 -0.50 8.78 29.53
C ARG A 145 0.46 9.79 30.15
N ALA A 146 0.88 10.82 29.39
CA ALA A 146 1.71 11.89 29.92
C ALA A 146 1.06 12.61 31.12
N ASN A 147 -0.25 12.89 31.06
CA ASN A 147 -1.00 13.49 32.16
C ASN A 147 -1.03 12.61 33.41
N ASP A 148 -1.22 11.30 33.24
CA ASP A 148 -1.21 10.33 34.35
C ASP A 148 0.17 10.26 35.02
N MET A 149 1.24 10.50 34.26
CA MET A 149 2.61 10.61 34.76
C MET A 149 2.95 12.00 35.35
N GLY A 150 1.99 12.92 35.41
CA GLY A 150 2.19 14.28 35.94
C GLY A 150 2.78 15.28 34.96
N TYR A 151 2.78 15.00 33.65
CA TYR A 151 3.26 15.89 32.60
C TYR A 151 2.10 16.45 31.76
N THR A 152 2.37 17.48 30.96
CA THR A 152 1.52 17.90 29.85
C THR A 152 2.34 17.82 28.58
N LEU A 153 1.75 17.27 27.52
CA LEU A 153 2.38 17.06 26.23
C LEU A 153 1.61 17.81 25.14
N ASN A 154 2.31 18.67 24.40
CA ASN A 154 1.80 19.38 23.24
C ASN A 154 2.74 19.23 22.03
N GLU A 155 2.47 19.94 20.95
CA GLU A 155 3.23 19.87 19.71
C GLU A 155 4.68 20.40 19.82
N TYR A 156 5.05 21.09 20.89
CA TYR A 156 6.39 21.68 21.05
C TYR A 156 7.20 21.01 22.16
N ARG A 157 6.55 20.52 23.23
CA ARG A 157 7.26 19.98 24.39
C ARG A 157 6.41 19.08 25.28
N LEU A 158 7.12 18.27 26.06
CA LEU A 158 6.66 17.69 27.31
C LEU A 158 7.10 18.61 28.47
N ALA A 159 6.23 18.91 29.42
CA ALA A 159 6.57 19.71 30.60
C ALA A 159 5.85 19.19 31.85
N PRO A 160 6.38 19.42 33.07
CA PRO A 160 5.65 19.09 34.29
C PRO A 160 4.30 19.81 34.31
N ARG A 161 3.25 19.09 34.69
CA ARG A 161 1.93 19.66 34.86
C ARG A 161 1.95 20.56 36.10
N GLU A 162 1.25 21.69 36.03
CA GLU A 162 1.10 22.58 37.18
C GLU A 162 0.55 21.81 38.40
N GLY A 163 1.21 21.96 39.55
CA GLY A 163 0.85 21.26 40.79
C GLY A 163 1.27 19.78 40.86
N SER A 164 2.02 19.27 39.88
CA SER A 164 2.65 17.94 39.97
C SER A 164 4.04 18.01 40.61
N ASP A 165 4.48 16.91 41.22
CA ASP A 165 5.86 16.72 41.70
C ASP A 165 6.82 16.23 40.60
N ALA A 166 6.37 16.23 39.33
CA ALA A 166 7.17 15.78 38.20
C ALA A 166 8.35 16.72 37.95
N LYS A 167 9.53 16.13 37.70
CA LYS A 167 10.74 16.90 37.39
C LYS A 167 10.70 17.37 35.94
N ALA A 168 11.46 18.42 35.61
CA ALA A 168 11.63 18.84 34.23
C ALA A 168 12.13 17.66 33.37
N PRO A 169 11.44 17.30 32.27
CA PRO A 169 11.88 16.23 31.39
C PRO A 169 13.13 16.67 30.61
N PRO A 170 13.93 15.72 30.09
CA PRO A 170 15.03 16.05 29.19
C PRO A 170 14.51 16.58 27.84
N VAL A 171 15.40 17.17 27.05
CA VAL A 171 15.14 17.41 25.63
C VAL A 171 15.26 16.07 24.89
N PHE A 172 14.28 15.76 24.05
CA PHE A 172 14.24 14.53 23.26
C PHE A 172 14.81 14.79 21.87
N ALA A 173 15.80 14.01 21.45
CA ALA A 173 16.37 14.15 20.11
C ALA A 173 15.47 13.49 19.05
N GLU A 174 14.89 12.34 19.39
CA GLU A 174 14.06 11.52 18.50
C GLU A 174 12.73 11.13 19.14
N GLU A 175 11.74 10.77 18.32
CA GLU A 175 10.42 10.28 18.80
C GLU A 175 10.56 9.08 19.74
N ARG A 176 11.48 8.15 19.43
CA ARG A 176 11.78 6.99 20.27
C ARG A 176 12.20 7.37 21.70
N ASP A 177 12.90 8.49 21.87
CA ASP A 177 13.35 8.94 23.19
C ASP A 177 12.16 9.45 24.01
N LEU A 178 11.19 10.09 23.34
CA LEU A 178 9.92 10.51 23.94
C LEU A 178 9.06 9.30 24.32
N TYR A 179 8.92 8.30 23.44
CA TYR A 179 8.20 7.06 23.76
C TYR A 179 8.85 6.33 24.95
N ALA A 180 10.17 6.16 24.93
CA ALA A 180 10.90 5.51 26.02
C ALA A 180 10.70 6.25 27.37
N PHE A 181 10.69 7.59 27.35
CA PHE A 181 10.39 8.37 28.55
C PHE A 181 8.97 8.14 29.08
N LEU A 182 8.02 7.92 28.19
CA LEU A 182 6.64 7.57 28.52
C LEU A 182 6.47 6.08 28.86
N GLY A 183 7.55 5.30 28.93
CA GLY A 183 7.53 3.87 29.22
C GLY A 183 6.86 3.05 28.12
N LEU A 184 7.15 3.39 26.86
CA LEU A 184 6.67 2.71 25.66
C LEU A 184 7.86 2.38 24.75
N ASP A 185 7.77 1.25 24.04
CA ASP A 185 8.62 1.00 22.88
C ASP A 185 8.39 2.03 21.76
N ASP A 186 9.33 2.12 20.82
CA ASP A 186 9.21 3.02 19.66
C ASP A 186 8.08 2.56 18.73
N ILE A 187 7.04 3.38 18.61
CA ILE A 187 5.86 3.07 17.83
C ILE A 187 6.04 3.60 16.41
N ALA A 188 6.21 2.68 15.46
CA ALA A 188 6.31 2.98 14.04
C ALA A 188 5.09 3.81 13.56
N PRO A 189 5.29 4.86 12.73
CA PRO A 189 4.22 5.75 12.26
C PRO A 189 3.01 5.03 11.66
N GLU A 190 3.24 3.93 10.94
CA GLU A 190 2.19 3.16 10.28
C GLU A 190 1.19 2.56 11.27
N LEU A 191 1.63 2.22 12.48
CA LEU A 191 0.81 1.61 13.54
C LEU A 191 -0.03 2.63 14.32
N ARG A 192 0.24 3.94 14.20
CA ARG A 192 -0.35 5.00 15.04
C ARG A 192 -1.80 5.31 14.64
N GLU A 193 -2.68 4.35 14.84
CA GLU A 193 -4.11 4.38 14.51
C GLU A 193 -5.00 4.06 15.72
N ASN A 194 -4.41 3.93 16.92
CA ASN A 194 -5.11 3.52 18.13
C ASN A 194 -5.85 2.17 17.97
N GLY A 195 -5.14 1.19 17.39
CA GLY A 195 -5.61 -0.16 17.07
C GLY A 195 -5.00 -1.25 17.96
N GLY A 196 -4.38 -0.87 19.08
CA GLY A 196 -3.69 -1.77 20.02
C GLY A 196 -2.17 -1.55 20.10
N GLU A 197 -1.63 -0.58 19.37
CA GLU A 197 -0.18 -0.34 19.28
C GLU A 197 0.41 0.18 20.58
N ILE A 198 -0.38 0.90 21.39
CA ILE A 198 0.08 1.50 22.64
C ILE A 198 0.16 0.43 23.73
N GLU A 199 -0.84 -0.45 23.81
CA GLU A 199 -0.86 -1.60 24.70
C GLU A 199 0.29 -2.56 24.37
N ALA A 200 0.53 -2.83 23.09
CA ALA A 200 1.66 -3.66 22.67
C ALA A 200 3.01 -3.00 23.00
N ALA A 201 3.14 -1.68 22.81
CA ALA A 201 4.36 -0.94 23.14
C ALA A 201 4.64 -0.90 24.65
N GLU A 202 3.61 -0.83 25.48
CA GLU A 202 3.72 -0.90 26.94
C GLU A 202 4.07 -2.32 27.41
N ALA A 203 3.54 -3.35 26.75
CA ALA A 203 3.84 -4.74 27.05
C ALA A 203 5.18 -5.22 26.47
N HIS A 204 5.89 -4.38 25.73
CA HIS A 204 7.09 -4.73 24.96
C HIS A 204 6.87 -5.89 23.98
N ASP A 205 5.70 -5.91 23.33
CA ASP A 205 5.23 -6.96 22.42
C ASP A 205 4.90 -6.40 21.02
N LEU A 206 5.49 -5.25 20.65
CA LEU A 206 5.40 -4.76 19.28
C LEU A 206 6.10 -5.73 18.32
N PRO A 207 5.48 -6.08 17.18
CA PRO A 207 6.09 -6.96 16.22
C PRO A 207 7.25 -6.25 15.50
N ARG A 208 8.28 -7.03 15.11
CA ARG A 208 9.26 -6.57 14.13
C ARG A 208 8.61 -6.55 12.75
N LEU A 209 8.13 -5.36 12.37
CA LEU A 209 7.45 -5.13 11.10
C LEU A 209 8.36 -5.43 9.91
N ILE A 210 7.73 -5.80 8.79
CA ILE A 210 8.40 -6.01 7.50
C ILE A 210 9.13 -4.73 7.01
N GLU A 211 10.24 -4.94 6.33
CA GLU A 211 11.07 -3.91 5.67
C GLU A 211 11.18 -4.22 4.17
N LEU A 212 11.46 -3.20 3.35
CA LEU A 212 11.51 -3.35 1.88
C LEU A 212 12.57 -4.36 1.45
N GLU A 213 13.72 -4.36 2.12
CA GLU A 213 14.86 -5.24 1.90
C GLU A 213 14.55 -6.71 2.26
N ASN A 214 13.40 -6.97 2.90
CA ASN A 214 12.95 -8.32 3.16
C ASN A 214 12.32 -8.98 1.93
N LEU A 215 11.86 -8.21 0.94
CA LEU A 215 11.27 -8.75 -0.28
C LEU A 215 12.34 -9.40 -1.16
N ARG A 216 12.01 -10.56 -1.69
CA ARG A 216 12.85 -11.37 -2.60
C ARG A 216 12.22 -11.51 -3.99
N GLY A 217 10.92 -11.29 -4.13
CA GLY A 217 10.25 -11.27 -5.42
C GLY A 217 8.77 -10.96 -5.33
N THR A 218 8.05 -11.02 -6.45
CA THR A 218 6.62 -10.70 -6.55
C THR A 218 5.95 -11.49 -7.67
N PHE A 219 4.64 -11.75 -7.58
CA PHE A 219 3.94 -12.70 -8.44
C PHE A 219 2.90 -12.10 -9.39
N HIS A 220 2.22 -11.02 -9.05
CA HIS A 220 1.15 -10.49 -9.90
C HIS A 220 1.67 -9.36 -10.79
N ASN A 221 2.09 -9.72 -12.01
CA ASN A 221 2.65 -8.79 -12.99
C ASN A 221 2.22 -9.20 -14.40
N HIS A 222 1.96 -8.21 -15.25
CA HIS A 222 1.38 -8.37 -16.58
C HIS A 222 2.40 -7.94 -17.64
N THR A 223 2.32 -8.57 -18.79
CA THR A 223 3.21 -8.32 -19.93
C THR A 223 2.40 -7.87 -21.14
N THR A 224 3.09 -7.61 -22.26
CA THR A 224 2.44 -7.40 -23.56
C THR A 224 1.63 -8.62 -24.04
N ALA A 225 1.69 -9.76 -23.33
CA ALA A 225 0.85 -10.90 -23.64
C ALA A 225 -0.63 -10.62 -23.32
N SER A 226 -1.00 -9.92 -22.23
CA SER A 226 -2.36 -9.38 -22.03
C SER A 226 -2.44 -7.89 -22.33
N ASP A 227 -2.39 -7.07 -21.30
CA ASP A 227 -2.65 -5.63 -21.27
C ASP A 227 -1.53 -4.84 -20.58
N GLY A 228 -0.43 -5.51 -20.24
CA GLY A 228 0.82 -4.87 -19.94
C GLY A 228 1.42 -4.19 -21.18
N THR A 229 2.34 -3.26 -20.92
CA THR A 229 3.03 -2.47 -21.96
C THR A 229 4.52 -2.76 -22.04
N SER A 230 5.02 -3.66 -21.20
CA SER A 230 6.40 -4.16 -21.21
C SER A 230 6.41 -5.64 -21.59
N THR A 231 7.40 -6.03 -22.37
CA THR A 231 7.66 -7.42 -22.75
C THR A 231 8.07 -8.25 -21.53
N LEU A 232 8.03 -9.58 -21.68
CA LEU A 232 8.43 -10.50 -20.63
C LEU A 232 9.90 -10.27 -20.20
N GLU A 233 10.81 -10.09 -21.16
CA GLU A 233 12.21 -9.82 -20.89
C GLU A 233 12.43 -8.46 -20.22
N GLU A 234 11.76 -7.39 -20.66
CA GLU A 234 11.85 -6.08 -20.01
C GLU A 234 11.39 -6.14 -18.55
N MET A 235 10.32 -6.90 -18.26
CA MET A 235 9.84 -7.10 -16.89
C MET A 235 10.85 -7.90 -16.05
N ALA A 236 11.44 -8.95 -16.62
CA ALA A 236 12.49 -9.74 -15.96
C ALA A 236 13.74 -8.91 -15.64
N GLU A 237 14.20 -8.11 -16.61
CA GLU A 237 15.34 -7.19 -16.45
C GLU A 237 15.06 -6.15 -15.37
N ALA A 238 13.90 -5.50 -15.39
CA ALA A 238 13.55 -4.51 -14.38
C ALA A 238 13.45 -5.11 -12.96
N ALA A 239 12.94 -6.34 -12.83
CA ALA A 239 12.90 -7.04 -11.54
C ALA A 239 14.31 -7.34 -11.01
N ARG A 240 15.24 -7.73 -11.91
CA ARG A 240 16.65 -7.95 -11.56
C ARG A 240 17.36 -6.65 -11.16
N ASP A 241 17.09 -5.56 -11.86
CA ASP A 241 17.63 -4.22 -11.53
C ASP A 241 17.16 -3.74 -10.14
N LEU A 242 15.96 -4.14 -9.71
CA LEU A 242 15.45 -3.91 -8.35
C LEU A 242 16.04 -4.87 -7.30
N GLY A 243 16.88 -5.83 -7.71
CA GLY A 243 17.52 -6.81 -6.82
C GLY A 243 16.59 -7.94 -6.37
N LEU A 244 15.48 -8.18 -7.08
CA LEU A 244 14.62 -9.33 -6.83
C LEU A 244 15.29 -10.62 -7.33
N GLN A 245 15.11 -11.69 -6.57
CA GLN A 245 15.54 -13.06 -6.90
C GLN A 245 14.55 -13.76 -7.84
N TYR A 246 13.29 -13.32 -7.86
CA TYR A 246 12.28 -13.90 -8.72
C TYR A 246 11.16 -12.93 -9.09
N LEU A 247 10.51 -13.24 -10.21
CA LEU A 247 9.33 -12.53 -10.70
C LEU A 247 8.32 -13.55 -11.25
N GLY A 248 7.10 -13.50 -10.75
CA GLY A 248 5.97 -14.22 -11.33
C GLY A 248 5.23 -13.37 -12.35
N ILE A 249 4.78 -14.02 -13.41
CA ILE A 249 3.92 -13.44 -14.45
C ILE A 249 2.51 -13.99 -14.28
N ALA A 250 1.52 -13.11 -14.35
CA ALA A 250 0.12 -13.44 -14.14
C ALA A 250 -0.77 -12.65 -15.13
N ASP A 251 -0.46 -12.72 -16.43
CA ASP A 251 -1.32 -12.15 -17.47
C ASP A 251 -2.78 -12.68 -17.36
N HIS A 252 -3.75 -11.91 -17.83
CA HIS A 252 -5.17 -12.24 -17.65
C HIS A 252 -5.63 -13.49 -18.42
N SER A 253 -6.64 -14.19 -17.89
CA SER A 253 -7.30 -15.31 -18.55
C SER A 253 -8.34 -14.90 -19.62
N LYS A 254 -8.82 -15.89 -20.36
CA LYS A 254 -9.62 -15.79 -21.59
C LYS A 254 -10.85 -14.89 -21.52
N SER A 255 -11.57 -14.87 -20.39
CA SER A 255 -12.81 -14.13 -20.21
C SER A 255 -12.60 -12.63 -19.99
N SER A 256 -11.38 -12.20 -19.68
CA SER A 256 -10.96 -10.80 -19.63
C SER A 256 -10.65 -10.26 -21.03
N PHE A 257 -11.67 -10.24 -21.90
CA PHE A 257 -11.55 -9.81 -23.30
C PHE A 257 -11.03 -8.38 -23.46
N GLN A 258 -11.41 -7.46 -22.57
CA GLN A 258 -10.95 -6.06 -22.63
C GLN A 258 -9.44 -5.93 -22.37
N ALA A 259 -8.87 -6.89 -21.64
CA ALA A 259 -7.46 -6.94 -21.30
C ALA A 259 -6.67 -7.87 -22.25
N ASN A 260 -7.26 -8.25 -23.39
CA ASN A 260 -6.62 -9.17 -24.34
C ASN A 260 -6.17 -10.50 -23.69
N GLY A 261 -6.97 -10.99 -22.72
CA GLY A 261 -6.68 -12.19 -21.94
C GLY A 261 -6.33 -13.40 -22.81
N LEU A 262 -5.42 -14.23 -22.29
CA LEU A 262 -4.83 -15.35 -23.01
C LEU A 262 -5.86 -16.48 -23.13
N ASP A 263 -5.91 -17.11 -24.30
CA ASP A 263 -6.56 -18.40 -24.45
C ASP A 263 -5.58 -19.53 -24.08
N GLU A 264 -6.08 -20.76 -24.12
CA GLU A 264 -5.34 -21.97 -23.74
C GLU A 264 -4.08 -22.19 -24.59
N THR A 265 -4.05 -21.69 -25.84
CA THR A 265 -2.90 -21.81 -26.74
C THR A 265 -1.86 -20.75 -26.41
N ARG A 266 -2.29 -19.51 -26.20
CA ARG A 266 -1.42 -18.39 -25.83
C ARG A 266 -0.78 -18.59 -24.46
N LEU A 267 -1.53 -19.10 -23.48
CA LEU A 267 -0.99 -19.40 -22.15
C LEU A 267 0.11 -20.46 -22.21
N ARG A 268 -0.10 -21.57 -22.94
CA ARG A 268 0.95 -22.58 -23.13
C ARG A 268 2.19 -22.05 -23.85
N ALA A 269 2.00 -21.13 -24.80
CA ALA A 269 3.12 -20.47 -25.47
C ALA A 269 3.93 -19.62 -24.48
N GLN A 270 3.28 -18.84 -23.62
CA GLN A 270 3.93 -18.03 -22.58
C GLN A 270 4.64 -18.91 -21.53
N ILE A 271 4.03 -20.02 -21.09
CA ILE A 271 4.67 -21.00 -20.21
C ILE A 271 5.98 -21.51 -20.85
N ALA A 272 5.95 -21.85 -22.14
CA ALA A 272 7.12 -22.34 -22.85
C ALA A 272 8.22 -21.26 -22.97
N GLU A 273 7.83 -20.01 -23.21
CA GLU A 273 8.72 -18.84 -23.26
C GLU A 273 9.41 -18.59 -21.92
N ILE A 274 8.65 -18.56 -20.82
CA ILE A 274 9.19 -18.44 -19.46
C ILE A 274 10.20 -19.56 -19.16
N ARG A 275 9.88 -20.80 -19.54
CA ARG A 275 10.77 -21.95 -19.36
C ARG A 275 12.06 -21.82 -20.17
N GLU A 276 12.00 -21.23 -21.37
CA GLU A 276 13.20 -20.95 -22.20
C GLU A 276 14.05 -19.84 -21.58
N LEU A 277 13.44 -18.74 -21.14
CA LEU A 277 14.16 -17.65 -20.48
C LEU A 277 14.87 -18.11 -19.21
N ASN A 278 14.22 -18.94 -18.41
CA ASN A 278 14.83 -19.53 -17.23
C ASN A 278 16.04 -20.43 -17.57
N ARG A 279 16.01 -21.18 -18.69
CA ARG A 279 17.19 -21.94 -19.16
C ARG A 279 18.32 -21.00 -19.53
N ARG A 280 18.01 -19.92 -20.25
CA ARG A 280 19.01 -18.91 -20.64
C ARG A 280 19.66 -18.26 -19.41
N PHE A 281 18.88 -17.85 -18.42
CA PHE A 281 19.41 -17.30 -17.16
C PHE A 281 20.33 -18.29 -16.44
N ALA A 282 19.94 -19.57 -16.37
CA ALA A 282 20.78 -20.60 -15.78
C ALA A 282 22.10 -20.82 -16.55
N ASP A 283 22.05 -20.82 -17.89
CA ASP A 283 23.25 -20.96 -18.74
C ASP A 283 24.19 -19.75 -18.61
N GLU A 284 23.64 -18.57 -18.32
CA GLU A 284 24.38 -17.33 -18.03
C GLU A 284 24.91 -17.27 -16.58
N GLY A 285 24.51 -18.21 -15.71
CA GLY A 285 24.90 -18.27 -14.30
C GLY A 285 24.18 -17.25 -13.41
N GLU A 286 23.01 -16.80 -13.83
CA GLU A 286 22.19 -15.83 -13.11
C GLU A 286 21.33 -16.51 -12.03
N ASP A 287 21.36 -15.98 -10.81
CA ASP A 287 20.54 -16.45 -9.68
C ASP A 287 19.18 -15.72 -9.68
N PHE A 288 18.40 -15.92 -10.75
CA PHE A 288 17.09 -15.31 -10.96
C PHE A 288 16.09 -16.29 -11.58
N ARG A 289 14.82 -16.24 -11.14
CA ARG A 289 13.76 -17.14 -11.62
C ARG A 289 12.50 -16.40 -12.04
N LEU A 290 12.00 -16.73 -13.23
CA LEU A 290 10.64 -16.42 -13.64
C LEU A 290 9.68 -17.55 -13.24
N PHE A 291 8.53 -17.19 -12.66
CA PHE A 291 7.43 -18.12 -12.40
C PHE A 291 6.30 -17.91 -13.41
N ALA A 292 5.83 -19.00 -14.01
CA ALA A 292 4.73 -19.00 -14.96
C ALA A 292 3.39 -19.16 -14.22
N GLY A 293 2.73 -18.05 -13.93
CA GLY A 293 1.38 -18.04 -13.39
C GLY A 293 0.36 -17.46 -14.36
N ASN A 294 -0.87 -17.30 -13.87
CA ASN A 294 -1.95 -16.64 -14.59
C ASN A 294 -2.90 -15.97 -13.60
N GLU A 295 -3.45 -14.80 -13.96
CA GLU A 295 -4.60 -14.25 -13.26
C GLU A 295 -5.88 -14.80 -13.87
N VAL A 296 -6.41 -15.82 -13.21
CA VAL A 296 -7.57 -16.60 -13.65
C VAL A 296 -8.84 -15.97 -13.11
N ASP A 297 -9.73 -15.59 -14.03
CA ASP A 297 -11.04 -15.09 -13.68
C ASP A 297 -11.86 -16.14 -12.92
N ILE A 298 -12.45 -15.72 -11.80
CA ILE A 298 -13.50 -16.46 -11.11
C ILE A 298 -14.79 -16.17 -11.86
N LEU A 299 -15.38 -17.17 -12.52
CA LEU A 299 -16.63 -17.02 -13.26
C LEU A 299 -17.81 -16.79 -12.32
N LYS A 300 -18.95 -16.36 -12.85
CA LYS A 300 -20.14 -15.97 -12.05
C LYS A 300 -20.62 -17.08 -11.10
N ASP A 301 -20.44 -18.35 -11.48
CA ASP A 301 -20.84 -19.50 -10.67
C ASP A 301 -19.75 -19.99 -9.70
N GLY A 302 -18.57 -19.35 -9.71
CA GLY A 302 -17.40 -19.67 -8.89
C GLY A 302 -16.44 -20.68 -9.51
N SER A 303 -16.70 -21.16 -10.73
CA SER A 303 -15.70 -21.94 -11.49
C SER A 303 -14.58 -21.04 -12.00
N LEU A 304 -13.42 -21.64 -12.32
CA LEU A 304 -12.27 -20.96 -12.90
C LEU A 304 -12.35 -20.96 -14.44
N ASP A 305 -11.70 -19.99 -15.06
CA ASP A 305 -11.78 -19.73 -16.50
C ASP A 305 -10.95 -20.70 -17.39
N PHE A 306 -10.24 -21.64 -16.78
CA PHE A 306 -9.48 -22.72 -17.43
C PHE A 306 -9.78 -24.08 -16.79
N ASP A 307 -9.46 -25.16 -17.53
CA ASP A 307 -9.56 -26.54 -17.03
C ASP A 307 -8.42 -26.92 -16.08
N GLU A 308 -8.65 -27.95 -15.27
CA GLU A 308 -7.69 -28.43 -14.26
C GLU A 308 -6.35 -28.88 -14.90
N ASP A 309 -6.39 -29.45 -16.09
CA ASP A 309 -5.19 -29.90 -16.82
C ASP A 309 -4.26 -28.73 -17.13
N LEU A 310 -4.79 -27.62 -17.67
CA LEU A 310 -4.00 -26.41 -17.95
C LEU A 310 -3.57 -25.70 -16.67
N LEU A 311 -4.44 -25.61 -15.66
CA LEU A 311 -4.09 -25.00 -14.38
C LEU A 311 -2.95 -25.76 -13.68
N GLY A 312 -2.87 -27.08 -13.84
CA GLY A 312 -1.77 -27.90 -13.33
C GLY A 312 -0.44 -27.73 -14.07
N GLU A 313 -0.39 -27.01 -15.21
CA GLU A 313 0.86 -26.69 -15.91
C GLU A 313 1.56 -25.44 -15.36
N LEU A 314 0.85 -24.63 -14.55
CA LEU A 314 1.32 -23.36 -13.99
C LEU A 314 2.10 -23.56 -12.68
N ASP A 315 3.03 -22.65 -12.40
CA ASP A 315 3.74 -22.61 -11.12
C ASP A 315 2.83 -22.06 -9.99
N TYR A 316 1.84 -21.23 -10.33
CA TYR A 316 0.82 -20.72 -9.41
C TYR A 316 -0.39 -20.14 -10.14
N VAL A 317 -1.51 -19.99 -9.42
CA VAL A 317 -2.73 -19.35 -9.92
C VAL A 317 -3.14 -18.20 -8.99
N VAL A 318 -3.40 -17.04 -9.59
CA VAL A 318 -4.09 -15.92 -8.93
C VAL A 318 -5.55 -15.96 -9.34
N ALA A 319 -6.47 -16.19 -8.40
CA ALA A 319 -7.90 -16.16 -8.69
C ALA A 319 -8.48 -14.77 -8.37
N SER A 320 -9.19 -14.15 -9.32
CA SER A 320 -9.71 -12.78 -9.17
C SER A 320 -11.13 -12.60 -9.72
N VAL A 321 -11.87 -11.62 -9.22
CA VAL A 321 -13.20 -11.24 -9.75
C VAL A 321 -13.11 -9.98 -10.61
N HIS A 322 -13.28 -10.11 -11.93
CA HIS A 322 -13.32 -8.94 -12.84
C HIS A 322 -14.71 -8.58 -13.36
N ASN A 323 -15.69 -9.47 -13.20
CA ASN A 323 -17.03 -9.29 -13.74
C ASN A 323 -18.12 -9.61 -12.71
N ALA A 324 -19.36 -9.20 -13.00
CA ALA A 324 -20.51 -9.38 -12.11
C ALA A 324 -20.27 -8.86 -10.68
N MET A 325 -19.64 -7.69 -10.54
CA MET A 325 -19.28 -7.08 -9.25
C MET A 325 -20.48 -6.54 -8.45
N THR A 326 -21.71 -6.65 -8.96
CA THR A 326 -22.93 -6.15 -8.30
C THR A 326 -23.80 -7.29 -7.74
N LEU A 327 -23.23 -8.48 -7.53
CA LEU A 327 -23.94 -9.58 -6.88
C LEU A 327 -24.25 -9.24 -5.41
N PRO A 328 -25.36 -9.76 -4.85
CA PRO A 328 -25.60 -9.72 -3.41
C PRO A 328 -24.44 -10.35 -2.63
N GLU A 329 -24.16 -9.85 -1.42
CA GLU A 329 -23.03 -10.28 -0.58
C GLU A 329 -22.91 -11.79 -0.44
N ALA A 330 -24.02 -12.48 -0.15
CA ALA A 330 -24.04 -13.93 0.02
C ALA A 330 -23.68 -14.69 -1.28
N GLU A 331 -24.10 -14.18 -2.43
CA GLU A 331 -23.78 -14.79 -3.73
C GLU A 331 -22.34 -14.55 -4.13
N MET A 332 -21.82 -13.32 -3.92
CA MET A 332 -20.41 -12.99 -4.16
C MET A 332 -19.48 -13.80 -3.25
N THR A 333 -19.82 -13.90 -1.97
CA THR A 333 -19.07 -14.71 -1.00
C THR A 333 -19.04 -16.17 -1.44
N LYS A 334 -20.20 -16.77 -1.77
CA LYS A 334 -20.25 -18.16 -2.25
C LYS A 334 -19.44 -18.38 -3.53
N ARG A 335 -19.47 -17.43 -4.46
CA ARG A 335 -18.67 -17.47 -5.70
C ARG A 335 -17.17 -17.53 -5.40
N ILE A 336 -16.69 -16.66 -4.52
CA ILE A 336 -15.27 -16.61 -4.13
C ILE A 336 -14.86 -17.86 -3.36
N LEU A 337 -15.67 -18.31 -2.39
CA LEU A 337 -15.40 -19.52 -1.62
C LEU A 337 -15.24 -20.76 -2.51
N ARG A 338 -16.09 -20.92 -3.53
CA ARG A 338 -15.96 -22.03 -4.48
C ARG A 338 -14.63 -22.01 -5.25
N ALA A 339 -14.10 -20.83 -5.58
CA ALA A 339 -12.81 -20.72 -6.25
C ALA A 339 -11.65 -21.10 -5.30
N ILE A 340 -11.71 -20.65 -4.04
CA ILE A 340 -10.73 -20.96 -2.99
C ILE A 340 -10.64 -22.47 -2.70
N GLU A 341 -11.74 -23.21 -2.87
CA GLU A 341 -11.76 -24.68 -2.72
C GLU A 341 -11.01 -25.44 -3.82
N SER A 342 -10.61 -24.77 -4.91
CA SER A 342 -9.85 -25.41 -5.99
C SER A 342 -8.41 -25.68 -5.55
N PRO A 343 -7.88 -26.91 -5.75
CA PRO A 343 -6.50 -27.24 -5.37
C PRO A 343 -5.44 -26.52 -6.21
N HIS A 344 -5.84 -25.86 -7.30
CA HIS A 344 -4.93 -25.11 -8.17
C HIS A 344 -4.77 -23.65 -7.73
N VAL A 345 -5.69 -23.11 -6.92
CA VAL A 345 -5.63 -21.70 -6.52
C VAL A 345 -4.59 -21.51 -5.42
N THR A 346 -3.49 -20.86 -5.78
CA THR A 346 -2.42 -20.53 -4.84
C THR A 346 -2.76 -19.27 -4.05
N MET A 347 -3.30 -18.26 -4.73
CA MET A 347 -3.60 -16.98 -4.12
C MET A 347 -4.88 -16.34 -4.65
N LEU A 348 -5.55 -15.59 -3.77
CA LEU A 348 -6.71 -14.77 -4.11
C LEU A 348 -6.26 -13.33 -4.38
N GLY A 349 -6.42 -12.88 -5.63
CA GLY A 349 -6.07 -11.54 -6.10
C GLY A 349 -7.05 -10.46 -5.62
N HIS A 350 -6.58 -9.21 -5.49
CA HIS A 350 -7.30 -7.98 -5.10
C HIS A 350 -8.76 -8.20 -4.65
N LEU A 351 -8.90 -8.76 -3.44
CA LEU A 351 -10.10 -9.43 -2.91
C LEU A 351 -11.42 -8.69 -3.07
N THR A 352 -11.42 -7.37 -3.03
CA THR A 352 -12.64 -6.57 -2.99
C THR A 352 -12.98 -5.91 -4.32
N GLY A 353 -12.08 -6.01 -5.30
CA GLY A 353 -12.19 -5.36 -6.60
C GLY A 353 -12.28 -3.82 -6.51
N ARG A 354 -11.93 -3.22 -5.38
CA ARG A 354 -12.02 -1.76 -5.19
C ARG A 354 -11.05 -1.03 -6.10
N LEU A 355 -11.41 0.19 -6.46
CA LEU A 355 -10.51 1.18 -7.02
C LEU A 355 -10.63 2.46 -6.21
N LEU A 356 -9.60 2.81 -5.44
CA LEU A 356 -9.56 3.97 -4.57
C LEU A 356 -9.92 5.24 -5.35
N LEU A 357 -10.89 5.99 -4.79
CA LEU A 357 -11.44 7.21 -5.37
C LEU A 357 -12.13 7.01 -6.75
N GLN A 358 -12.52 5.78 -7.09
CA GLN A 358 -13.23 5.49 -8.34
C GLN A 358 -14.36 4.44 -8.23
N ARG A 359 -14.15 3.37 -7.46
CA ARG A 359 -15.10 2.25 -7.32
C ARG A 359 -14.99 1.66 -5.92
N ASP A 360 -16.11 1.64 -5.20
CA ASP A 360 -16.19 0.97 -3.91
C ASP A 360 -15.99 -0.55 -4.03
N PRO A 361 -15.55 -1.23 -2.95
CA PRO A 361 -15.60 -2.67 -2.82
C PRO A 361 -16.95 -3.26 -3.26
N TYR A 362 -16.94 -4.40 -3.96
CA TYR A 362 -18.18 -5.18 -4.07
C TYR A 362 -18.57 -5.76 -2.71
N ALA A 363 -19.86 -6.07 -2.53
CA ALA A 363 -20.35 -6.64 -1.30
C ALA A 363 -19.81 -8.08 -1.14
N VAL A 364 -18.98 -8.31 -0.11
CA VAL A 364 -18.39 -9.62 0.20
C VAL A 364 -18.14 -9.74 1.70
N ASN A 365 -18.37 -10.94 2.25
CA ASN A 365 -18.04 -11.25 3.63
C ASN A 365 -16.55 -11.63 3.75
N ILE A 366 -15.72 -10.62 3.99
CA ILE A 366 -14.25 -10.77 4.11
C ILE A 366 -13.84 -11.75 5.22
N PRO A 367 -14.42 -11.72 6.44
CA PRO A 367 -14.12 -12.72 7.47
C PRO A 367 -14.33 -14.18 7.01
N ALA A 368 -15.42 -14.46 6.29
CA ALA A 368 -15.69 -15.80 5.78
C ALA A 368 -14.67 -16.23 4.72
N VAL A 369 -14.22 -15.30 3.88
CA VAL A 369 -13.17 -15.56 2.88
C VAL A 369 -11.82 -15.84 3.57
N ILE A 370 -11.45 -15.05 4.58
CA ILE A 370 -10.23 -15.29 5.37
C ILE A 370 -10.25 -16.67 6.03
N GLU A 371 -11.38 -17.10 6.58
CA GLU A 371 -11.52 -18.45 7.16
C GLU A 371 -11.26 -19.54 6.12
N ALA A 372 -11.87 -19.44 4.95
CA ALA A 372 -11.69 -20.43 3.89
C ALA A 372 -10.26 -20.47 3.35
N CYS A 373 -9.62 -19.30 3.22
CA CYS A 373 -8.19 -19.23 2.88
C CYS A 373 -7.31 -19.91 3.94
N ALA A 374 -7.63 -19.77 5.22
CA ALA A 374 -6.92 -20.47 6.30
C ALA A 374 -7.12 -21.99 6.25
N GLU A 375 -8.34 -22.45 5.94
CA GLU A 375 -8.68 -23.88 5.84
C GLU A 375 -8.03 -24.56 4.62
N THR A 376 -7.90 -23.84 3.49
CA THR A 376 -7.36 -24.37 2.24
C THR A 376 -5.86 -24.13 2.05
N GLY A 377 -5.27 -23.24 2.86
CA GLY A 377 -3.89 -22.79 2.66
C GLY A 377 -3.72 -21.75 1.56
N THR A 378 -4.80 -21.29 0.93
CA THR A 378 -4.78 -20.23 -0.09
C THR A 378 -4.25 -18.93 0.48
N TRP A 379 -3.26 -18.32 -0.19
CA TRP A 379 -2.71 -17.04 0.22
C TRP A 379 -3.64 -15.89 -0.19
N ILE A 380 -3.56 -14.75 0.49
CA ILE A 380 -4.31 -13.55 0.10
C ILE A 380 -3.34 -12.48 -0.40
N GLU A 381 -3.69 -11.86 -1.52
CA GLU A 381 -2.94 -10.75 -2.07
C GLU A 381 -3.14 -9.45 -1.26
N LEU A 382 -2.03 -8.77 -0.97
CA LEU A 382 -1.97 -7.32 -0.76
C LEU A 382 -1.51 -6.67 -2.07
N ASN A 383 -2.48 -6.34 -2.91
CA ASN A 383 -2.27 -5.67 -4.17
C ASN A 383 -1.85 -4.24 -3.89
N CYS A 384 -0.58 -3.93 -4.12
CA CYS A 384 0.02 -2.66 -3.79
C CYS A 384 -0.02 -1.63 -4.92
N ASN A 385 -0.78 -1.89 -5.99
CA ASN A 385 -1.11 -0.86 -6.95
C ASN A 385 -1.79 0.33 -6.22
N PRO A 386 -1.34 1.58 -6.42
CA PRO A 386 -1.89 2.74 -5.73
C PRO A 386 -3.38 3.01 -5.99
N TRP A 387 -3.94 2.42 -7.04
CA TRP A 387 -5.36 2.47 -7.33
C TRP A 387 -6.16 1.45 -6.52
N ARG A 388 -5.52 0.42 -5.94
CA ARG A 388 -6.20 -0.69 -5.25
C ARG A 388 -5.88 -0.71 -3.75
N LEU A 389 -4.61 -0.94 -3.40
CA LEU A 389 -4.14 -1.19 -2.02
C LEU A 389 -4.99 -2.24 -1.28
N ASP A 390 -5.21 -3.42 -1.88
CA ASP A 390 -6.26 -4.38 -1.53
C ASP A 390 -5.71 -5.82 -1.40
N MET A 391 -5.88 -6.59 -0.32
CA MET A 391 -6.82 -6.43 0.79
C MET A 391 -6.48 -5.27 1.74
N ASP A 392 -7.53 -4.54 2.16
CA ASP A 392 -7.41 -3.42 3.10
C ASP A 392 -6.62 -3.79 4.37
N TRP A 393 -5.70 -2.90 4.79
CA TRP A 393 -4.78 -3.11 5.91
C TRP A 393 -5.50 -3.53 7.22
N ARG A 394 -6.76 -3.13 7.39
CA ARG A 394 -7.58 -3.40 8.59
C ARG A 394 -7.91 -4.88 8.79
N TRP A 395 -7.83 -5.70 7.74
CA TRP A 395 -8.15 -7.12 7.81
C TRP A 395 -6.96 -8.02 8.12
N TRP A 396 -5.73 -7.51 8.04
CA TRP A 396 -4.53 -8.33 8.16
C TRP A 396 -4.27 -8.88 9.55
N LYS A 397 -4.72 -8.18 10.60
CA LYS A 397 -4.65 -8.72 11.97
C LYS A 397 -5.48 -10.00 12.09
N LEU A 398 -6.73 -9.99 11.58
CA LEU A 398 -7.57 -11.19 11.53
C LEU A 398 -6.95 -12.29 10.63
N ALA A 399 -6.46 -11.92 9.45
CA ALA A 399 -5.85 -12.87 8.52
C ALA A 399 -4.65 -13.60 9.12
N THR A 400 -3.74 -12.85 9.77
CA THR A 400 -2.57 -13.42 10.44
C THR A 400 -2.91 -14.23 11.69
N GLU A 401 -3.91 -13.81 12.48
CA GLU A 401 -4.46 -14.61 13.60
C GLU A 401 -5.00 -15.97 13.13
N LYS A 402 -5.56 -16.02 11.92
CA LYS A 402 -6.05 -17.24 11.26
C LYS A 402 -4.95 -18.03 10.55
N GLY A 403 -3.71 -17.52 10.50
CA GLY A 403 -2.58 -18.17 9.85
C GLY A 403 -2.51 -17.97 8.34
N VAL A 404 -3.37 -17.12 7.75
CA VAL A 404 -3.34 -16.81 6.32
C VAL A 404 -2.07 -16.04 5.98
N LYS A 405 -1.42 -16.44 4.88
CA LYS A 405 -0.22 -15.77 4.36
C LYS A 405 -0.59 -14.63 3.41
N CYS A 406 0.18 -13.56 3.49
CA CYS A 406 0.11 -12.40 2.63
C CYS A 406 1.03 -12.57 1.42
N VAL A 407 0.60 -12.11 0.25
CA VAL A 407 1.45 -11.93 -0.94
C VAL A 407 1.35 -10.48 -1.39
N ILE A 408 2.43 -9.72 -1.28
CA ILE A 408 2.50 -8.32 -1.70
C ILE A 408 2.81 -8.28 -3.19
N ASN A 409 1.85 -7.86 -4.01
CA ASN A 409 2.05 -7.79 -5.46
C ASN A 409 1.68 -6.41 -6.04
N PRO A 410 2.47 -5.85 -6.97
CA PRO A 410 2.26 -4.52 -7.51
C PRO A 410 1.18 -4.45 -8.59
N ASP A 411 0.77 -5.59 -9.15
CA ASP A 411 -0.16 -5.62 -10.29
C ASP A 411 0.42 -4.75 -11.44
N ALA A 412 1.69 -5.05 -11.73
CA ALA A 412 2.54 -4.22 -12.58
C ALA A 412 2.25 -4.50 -14.04
N HIS A 413 1.75 -3.49 -14.76
CA HIS A 413 1.48 -3.52 -16.20
C HIS A 413 2.61 -2.90 -17.04
N ARG A 414 3.73 -2.57 -16.39
CA ARG A 414 4.95 -1.99 -16.96
C ARG A 414 6.04 -2.00 -15.91
N THR A 415 7.29 -1.90 -16.35
CA THR A 415 8.48 -2.02 -15.49
C THR A 415 8.51 -1.04 -14.32
N ASP A 416 8.12 0.23 -14.52
CA ASP A 416 8.11 1.24 -13.45
C ASP A 416 7.06 0.96 -12.36
N ASN A 417 6.00 0.21 -12.68
CA ASN A 417 4.99 -0.18 -11.70
C ASN A 417 5.53 -1.21 -10.67
N LEU A 418 6.65 -1.90 -10.95
CA LEU A 418 7.28 -2.77 -9.94
C LEU A 418 7.68 -2.00 -8.68
N GLN A 419 7.94 -0.70 -8.79
CA GLN A 419 8.25 0.16 -7.64
C GLN A 419 7.07 0.33 -6.67
N PHE A 420 5.85 -0.07 -7.07
CA PHE A 420 4.68 -0.05 -6.18
C PHE A 420 4.82 -0.97 -4.96
N LEU A 421 5.79 -1.91 -4.98
CA LEU A 421 6.19 -2.67 -3.80
C LEU A 421 6.51 -1.79 -2.59
N TRP A 422 6.98 -0.56 -2.80
CA TRP A 422 7.16 0.44 -1.74
C TRP A 422 5.86 0.76 -1.00
N PHE A 423 4.75 0.96 -1.72
CA PHE A 423 3.43 1.14 -1.11
C PHE A 423 2.99 -0.12 -0.38
N GLY A 424 3.28 -1.29 -0.95
CA GLY A 424 2.95 -2.59 -0.37
C GLY A 424 3.57 -2.77 1.01
N ILE A 425 4.86 -2.45 1.17
CA ILE A 425 5.54 -2.47 2.46
C ILE A 425 4.87 -1.52 3.45
N LYS A 426 4.55 -0.31 3.04
CA LYS A 426 3.92 0.68 3.91
C LYS A 426 2.57 0.20 4.45
N LEU A 427 1.75 -0.42 3.60
CA LEU A 427 0.45 -0.97 3.99
C LEU A 427 0.58 -2.28 4.77
N ALA A 428 1.56 -3.12 4.44
CA ALA A 428 1.86 -4.35 5.20
C ALA A 428 2.27 -4.01 6.64
N ARG A 429 3.16 -3.02 6.81
CA ARG A 429 3.55 -2.49 8.13
C ARG A 429 2.34 -1.95 8.89
N LYS A 430 1.47 -1.20 8.22
CA LYS A 430 0.21 -0.71 8.78
C LYS A 430 -0.74 -1.83 9.21
N GLY A 431 -0.76 -2.94 8.48
CA GLY A 431 -1.46 -4.18 8.81
C GLY A 431 -0.76 -5.07 9.83
N TRP A 432 0.29 -4.58 10.51
CA TRP A 432 1.10 -5.30 11.51
C TRP A 432 1.86 -6.51 10.97
N LEU A 433 2.05 -6.59 9.66
CA LEU A 433 2.71 -7.74 9.04
C LEU A 433 4.22 -7.74 9.33
N THR A 434 4.72 -8.92 9.63
CA THR A 434 6.15 -9.20 9.79
C THR A 434 6.66 -10.04 8.64
N ARG A 435 7.99 -10.22 8.56
CA ARG A 435 8.62 -11.06 7.54
C ARG A 435 8.02 -12.46 7.42
N LYS A 436 7.58 -13.08 8.53
CA LYS A 436 7.06 -14.47 8.54
C LYS A 436 5.64 -14.59 7.96
N ASP A 437 4.94 -13.47 7.83
CA ASP A 437 3.55 -13.41 7.40
C ASP A 437 3.43 -13.23 5.88
N VAL A 438 4.54 -12.92 5.20
CA VAL A 438 4.58 -12.52 3.79
C VAL A 438 5.42 -13.50 2.96
N MET A 439 4.82 -14.10 1.93
CA MET A 439 5.46 -15.12 1.08
C MET A 439 6.59 -14.55 0.23
N ASN A 440 6.50 -13.28 -0.19
CA ASN A 440 7.53 -12.57 -0.94
C ASN A 440 8.87 -12.47 -0.19
N CYS A 441 8.91 -12.77 1.11
CA CYS A 441 10.13 -12.72 1.92
C CYS A 441 10.92 -14.03 1.95
N LEU A 442 10.38 -15.10 1.37
CA LEU A 442 11.04 -16.38 1.26
C LEU A 442 12.15 -16.30 0.19
N PRO A 443 13.36 -16.82 0.46
CA PRO A 443 14.38 -17.01 -0.56
C PRO A 443 13.88 -17.93 -1.69
N LEU A 444 14.51 -17.84 -2.86
CA LEU A 444 14.11 -18.58 -4.07
C LEU A 444 13.80 -20.08 -3.81
N GLY A 445 14.69 -20.82 -3.15
CA GLY A 445 14.44 -22.25 -2.89
C GLY A 445 13.25 -22.53 -1.95
N GLU A 446 13.02 -21.69 -0.94
CA GLU A 446 11.90 -21.85 -0.01
C GLU A 446 10.56 -21.49 -0.67
N ILE A 447 10.55 -20.51 -1.57
CA ILE A 447 9.34 -20.13 -2.28
C ILE A 447 8.97 -21.15 -3.36
N GLU A 448 9.95 -21.78 -4.01
CA GLU A 448 9.71 -22.91 -4.93
C GLU A 448 9.04 -24.08 -4.21
N GLU A 449 9.52 -24.43 -3.01
CA GLU A 449 8.89 -25.46 -2.18
C GLU A 449 7.47 -25.08 -1.75
N ALA A 450 7.25 -23.82 -1.37
CA ALA A 450 5.95 -23.33 -0.93
C ALA A 450 4.90 -23.31 -2.06
N LEU A 451 5.33 -23.07 -3.30
CA LEU A 451 4.45 -23.12 -4.47
C LEU A 451 4.10 -24.54 -4.92
N ALA A 452 4.96 -25.51 -4.62
CA ALA A 452 4.77 -26.91 -5.00
C ALA A 452 4.00 -27.76 -3.97
N ALA A 453 3.76 -27.22 -2.77
CA ALA A 453 3.06 -27.87 -1.66
C ALA A 453 1.54 -27.74 -1.79
#